data_AF-V6Q5U3-F1
#
_entry.id   AF-V6Q5U3-F1
#
_cell.length_a   1.000
_cell.length_b   1.000
_cell.length_c   1.000
_cell.angle_alpha   90.00
_cell.angle_beta   90.00
_cell.angle_gamma   90.00
#
_symmetry.space_group_name_H-M   'P 1'
#
loop_
_entity.id
_entity.type
_entity.pdbx_description
1 polymer ?
#
loop_
_entity_poly.entity_id
_entity_poly.type
_entity_poly.pdbx_seq_one_letter_code
_entity_poly.pdbx_strand_id
1 'polypeptide(L)'
;MIYCRFKRDKQQTITMLEVSGHANAGPYGSDIVCAAVSAIVISTINGIEKLSGVAPILDIDNDNEGYIYLSVREDLTTDEALVTQILLENAVLGLQDIQENYGEFVEVSHID
;
A
#
# COMPACT_ATOMS: atom_id res chain seq x y z
N MET A 1 -0.07 -15.50 3.97
CA MET A 1 -1.21 -14.56 3.99
C MET A 1 -0.61 -13.18 3.99
N ILE A 2 -1.02 -12.34 3.07
CA ILE A 2 -0.59 -10.95 2.94
C ILE A 2 -1.59 -10.09 3.71
N TYR A 3 -1.11 -9.17 4.54
CA TYR A 3 -1.97 -8.19 5.19
C TYR A 3 -1.68 -6.81 4.66
N CYS A 4 -2.71 -6.15 4.14
CA CYS A 4 -2.70 -4.78 3.65
C CYS A 4 -3.60 -3.92 4.54
N ARG A 5 -3.02 -3.11 5.41
CA ARG A 5 -3.75 -2.25 6.33
C ARG A 5 -3.60 -0.81 5.93
N PHE A 6 -4.68 -0.05 5.95
CA PHE A 6 -4.61 1.39 5.70
C PHE A 6 -5.35 2.14 6.81
N LYS A 7 -4.96 3.40 7.03
CA LYS A 7 -5.59 4.27 8.01
C LYS A 7 -6.12 5.53 7.34
N ARG A 8 -7.33 5.94 7.74
CA ARG A 8 -7.92 7.23 7.37
C ARG A 8 -8.06 8.12 8.59
N ASP A 9 -7.90 9.42 8.41
CA ASP A 9 -8.22 10.41 9.43
C ASP A 9 -9.73 10.74 9.47
N LYS A 10 -10.10 11.72 10.30
CA LYS A 10 -11.50 12.17 10.43
C LYS A 10 -12.04 12.83 9.16
N GLN A 11 -11.16 13.28 8.27
CA GLN A 11 -11.47 13.88 6.98
C GLN A 11 -11.49 12.83 5.86
N GLN A 12 -11.42 11.54 6.20
CA GLN A 12 -11.34 10.42 5.27
C GLN A 12 -10.07 10.40 4.41
N THR A 13 -9.03 11.15 4.80
CA THR A 13 -7.74 11.19 4.10
C THR A 13 -6.90 9.99 4.52
N ILE A 14 -6.32 9.27 3.56
CA ILE A 14 -5.40 8.16 3.87
C ILE A 14 -4.12 8.74 4.46
N THR A 15 -3.78 8.31 5.66
CA THR A 15 -2.58 8.76 6.41
C THR A 15 -1.47 7.72 6.40
N MET A 16 -1.81 6.46 6.14
CA MET A 16 -0.90 5.33 6.20
C MET A 16 -1.37 4.16 5.34
N LEU A 17 -0.41 3.43 4.76
CA LEU A 17 -0.56 2.11 4.16
C LEU A 17 0.56 1.19 4.68
N GLU A 18 0.20 0.03 5.22
CA GLU A 18 1.09 -1.01 5.74
C GLU A 18 0.82 -2.30 4.97
N VAL A 19 1.88 -2.97 4.51
CA VAL A 19 1.82 -4.25 3.82
C VAL A 19 2.83 -5.21 4.42
N SER A 20 2.38 -6.39 4.81
CA SER A 20 3.22 -7.44 5.40
C SER A 20 2.93 -8.80 4.78
N GLY A 21 3.92 -9.71 4.79
CA GLY A 21 3.77 -11.06 4.27
C GLY A 21 3.79 -11.16 2.74
N HIS A 22 4.24 -10.11 2.06
CA HIS A 22 4.26 -9.99 0.58
C HIS A 22 5.57 -10.50 -0.05
N ALA A 23 6.54 -10.91 0.76
CA ALA A 23 7.78 -11.54 0.33
C ALA A 23 7.84 -13.00 0.82
N ASN A 24 8.57 -13.85 0.08
CA ASN A 24 8.66 -15.32 0.14
C ASN A 24 7.75 -16.10 -0.82
N ALA A 25 8.27 -17.27 -1.22
CA ALA A 25 7.56 -18.25 -2.01
C ALA A 25 6.50 -18.94 -1.13
N GLY A 26 5.23 -18.71 -1.45
CA GLY A 26 4.11 -19.35 -0.75
C GLY A 26 3.66 -20.64 -1.42
N PRO A 27 2.50 -21.19 -1.01
CA PRO A 27 1.83 -22.25 -1.75
C PRO A 27 1.60 -21.86 -3.22
N TYR A 28 1.39 -22.84 -4.10
CA TYR A 28 1.11 -22.60 -5.52
C TYR A 28 0.01 -21.52 -5.70
N GLY A 29 0.30 -20.46 -6.44
CA GLY A 29 -0.59 -19.32 -6.66
C GLY A 29 -0.29 -18.10 -5.77
N SER A 30 0.29 -18.30 -4.58
CA SER A 30 0.67 -17.21 -3.66
C SER A 30 1.66 -16.23 -4.28
N ASP A 31 2.62 -16.73 -5.06
CA ASP A 31 3.67 -15.89 -5.67
C ASP A 31 3.10 -14.86 -6.67
N ILE A 32 1.99 -15.21 -7.34
CA ILE A 32 1.30 -14.30 -8.27
C ILE A 32 0.62 -13.17 -7.50
N VAL A 33 -0.01 -13.49 -6.37
CA VAL A 33 -0.66 -12.50 -5.50
C VAL A 33 0.40 -11.59 -4.85
N CYS A 34 1.51 -12.15 -4.36
CA CYS A 34 2.64 -11.39 -3.84
C CYS A 34 3.18 -10.39 -4.89
N ALA A 35 3.36 -10.85 -6.13
CA ALA A 35 3.82 -10.01 -7.23
C ALA A 35 2.83 -8.87 -7.56
N ALA A 36 1.52 -9.17 -7.57
CA ALA A 36 0.48 -8.17 -7.83
C ALA A 36 0.43 -7.10 -6.72
N VAL A 37 0.43 -7.51 -5.45
CA VAL A 37 0.47 -6.59 -4.30
C VAL A 37 1.74 -5.73 -4.34
N SER A 38 2.90 -6.34 -4.55
CA SER A 38 4.19 -5.64 -4.63
C SER A 38 4.18 -4.61 -5.76
N ALA A 39 3.67 -4.97 -6.94
CA ALA A 39 3.59 -4.08 -8.07
C ALA A 39 2.74 -2.83 -7.76
N ILE A 40 1.56 -3.02 -7.15
CA ILE A 40 0.69 -1.90 -6.75
C ILE A 40 1.42 -0.99 -5.76
N VAL A 41 1.89 -1.54 -4.64
CA VAL A 41 2.45 -0.75 -3.53
C VAL A 41 3.72 -0.02 -3.96
N ILE A 42 4.64 -0.71 -4.62
CA ILE A 42 5.90 -0.12 -5.07
C ILE A 42 5.64 0.92 -6.17
N SER A 43 4.69 0.69 -7.08
CA SER A 43 4.31 1.69 -8.08
C SER A 43 3.68 2.94 -7.46
N THR A 44 2.90 2.78 -6.39
CA THR A 44 2.31 3.89 -5.63
C THR A 44 3.39 4.71 -4.93
N ILE A 45 4.37 4.09 -4.28
CA ILE A 45 5.53 4.79 -3.68
C ILE A 45 6.26 5.61 -4.75
N ASN A 46 6.63 4.96 -5.85
CA ASN A 46 7.31 5.63 -6.96
C ASN A 46 6.47 6.77 -7.57
N GLY A 47 5.15 6.57 -7.66
CA GLY A 47 4.22 7.56 -8.18
C GLY A 47 4.13 8.78 -7.28
N ILE A 48 4.07 8.59 -5.96
CA ILE A 48 4.07 9.70 -5.00
C ILE A 48 5.34 10.51 -5.19
N GLU A 49 6.52 9.87 -5.20
CA GLU A 49 7.79 10.56 -5.41
C GLU A 49 7.87 11.32 -6.74
N LYS A 50 7.49 10.68 -7.85
CA LYS A 50 7.74 11.21 -9.20
C LYS A 50 6.65 12.13 -9.72
N LEU A 51 5.41 11.95 -9.27
CA LEU A 51 4.24 12.68 -9.78
C LEU A 51 3.79 13.79 -8.82
N SER A 52 3.96 13.60 -7.50
CA SER A 52 3.67 14.67 -6.53
C SER A 52 4.91 15.48 -6.16
N GLY A 53 6.13 14.92 -6.33
CA GLY A 53 7.37 15.56 -5.89
C GLY A 53 7.68 15.37 -4.41
N VAL A 54 6.89 14.53 -3.71
CA VAL A 54 6.99 14.27 -2.28
C VAL A 54 7.68 12.94 -2.02
N ALA A 55 8.67 12.92 -1.15
CA ALA A 55 9.15 11.67 -0.55
C ALA A 55 8.23 11.27 0.62
N PRO A 56 7.51 10.12 0.55
CA PRO A 56 6.74 9.62 1.69
C PRO A 56 7.67 9.15 2.81
N ILE A 57 7.14 9.02 4.02
CA ILE A 57 7.86 8.39 5.14
C ILE A 57 7.73 6.88 4.96
N LEU A 58 8.87 6.19 4.85
CA LEU A 58 8.92 4.75 4.59
C LEU A 58 9.68 4.01 5.68
N ASP A 59 9.17 2.84 6.06
CA ASP A 59 9.90 1.81 6.81
C ASP A 59 9.75 0.49 6.03
N ILE A 60 10.87 -0.10 5.62
CA ILE A 60 10.90 -1.26 4.73
C ILE A 60 11.83 -2.29 5.34
N ASP A 61 11.30 -3.47 5.61
CA ASP A 61 12.07 -4.64 6.02
C ASP A 61 11.84 -5.75 4.99
N ASN A 62 12.92 -6.23 4.38
CA ASN A 62 12.86 -7.32 3.40
C ASN A 62 13.12 -8.69 4.04
N ASP A 63 13.47 -8.74 5.32
CA ASP A 63 13.59 -9.96 6.09
C ASP A 63 12.20 -10.43 6.56
N ASN A 64 12.08 -11.69 6.99
CA ASN A 64 10.88 -12.26 7.63
C ASN A 64 9.53 -11.95 6.91
N GLU A 65 9.36 -12.47 5.70
CA GLU A 65 8.12 -12.39 4.88
C GLU A 65 7.80 -10.99 4.29
N GLY A 66 8.66 -10.00 4.48
CA GLY A 66 8.59 -8.70 3.83
C GLY A 66 7.57 -7.76 4.45
N TYR A 67 7.99 -6.51 4.66
CA TYR A 67 7.24 -5.44 5.30
C TYR A 67 7.48 -4.11 4.58
N ILE A 68 6.40 -3.40 4.31
CA ILE A 68 6.41 -2.02 3.79
C ILE A 68 5.42 -1.22 4.62
N TYR A 69 5.89 -0.14 5.22
CA TYR A 69 5.07 0.88 5.83
C TYR A 69 5.28 2.20 5.11
N LEU A 70 4.18 2.86 4.77
CA LEU A 70 4.13 4.17 4.14
C LEU A 70 3.27 5.08 5.00
N SER A 71 3.80 6.24 5.38
CA SER A 71 3.03 7.32 6.00
C SER A 71 3.11 8.62 5.20
N VAL A 72 1.97 9.31 5.13
CA VAL A 72 1.82 10.59 4.42
C VAL A 72 2.33 11.71 5.30
N ARG A 73 3.13 12.61 4.71
CA ARG A 73 3.61 13.82 5.38
C ARG A 73 2.47 14.80 5.65
N GLU A 74 2.57 15.54 6.75
CA GLU A 74 1.57 16.56 7.12
C GLU A 74 1.82 17.92 6.45
N ASP A 75 3.03 18.15 5.95
CA ASP A 75 3.51 19.44 5.42
C ASP A 75 3.43 19.52 3.88
N LEU A 76 2.31 19.09 3.31
CA LEU A 76 2.08 19.10 1.86
C LEU A 76 1.33 20.34 1.39
N THR A 77 1.68 20.83 0.20
CA THR A 77 0.80 21.76 -0.54
C THR A 77 -0.48 21.05 -0.98
N THR A 78 -1.50 21.82 -1.36
CA THR A 78 -2.78 21.27 -1.83
C THR A 78 -2.61 20.32 -3.02
N ASP A 79 -1.75 20.66 -3.98
CA ASP A 79 -1.54 19.85 -5.19
C ASP A 79 -0.77 18.55 -4.87
N GLU A 80 0.26 18.63 -4.03
CA GLU A 80 1.02 17.46 -3.55
C GLU A 80 0.11 16.48 -2.78
N ALA A 81 -0.72 17.01 -1.88
CA ALA A 81 -1.69 16.23 -1.12
C ALA A 81 -2.72 15.57 -2.06
N LEU A 82 -3.24 16.30 -3.04
CA LEU A 82 -4.22 15.78 -4.00
C LEU A 82 -3.65 14.61 -4.81
N VAL A 83 -2.46 14.77 -5.40
CA VAL A 83 -1.81 13.71 -6.20
C VAL A 83 -1.51 12.50 -5.31
N THR A 84 -0.99 12.73 -4.09
CA THR A 84 -0.69 11.66 -3.15
C THR A 84 -1.94 10.85 -2.80
N GLN A 85 -3.06 11.53 -2.50
CA GLN A 85 -4.32 10.86 -2.17
C GLN A 85 -4.89 10.07 -3.35
N ILE A 86 -4.87 10.63 -4.57
CA ILE A 86 -5.34 9.88 -5.77
C ILE A 86 -4.57 8.57 -5.93
N LEU A 87 -3.25 8.58 -5.72
CA LEU A 87 -2.42 7.39 -5.85
C LEU A 87 -2.68 6.36 -4.73
N LEU A 88 -2.87 6.83 -3.49
CA LEU A 88 -3.18 5.95 -2.35
C LEU A 88 -4.59 5.35 -2.46
N GLU A 89 -5.57 6.13 -2.88
CA GLU A 89 -6.93 5.65 -3.14
C GLU A 89 -6.93 4.58 -4.23
N ASN A 90 -6.23 4.85 -5.34
CA ASN A 90 -6.08 3.87 -6.41
C ASN A 90 -5.37 2.59 -5.93
N ALA A 91 -4.39 2.70 -5.04
CA ALA A 91 -3.72 1.56 -4.44
C ALA A 91 -4.70 0.72 -3.59
N VAL A 92 -5.47 1.36 -2.70
CA VAL A 92 -6.45 0.68 -1.85
C VAL A 92 -7.51 -0.01 -2.70
N LEU A 93 -8.05 0.65 -3.73
CA LEU A 93 -8.98 0.05 -4.68
C LEU A 93 -8.39 -1.20 -5.35
N GLY A 94 -7.17 -1.09 -5.90
CA GLY A 94 -6.52 -2.23 -6.55
C GLY A 94 -6.23 -3.40 -5.59
N LEU A 95 -5.88 -3.11 -4.33
CA LEU A 95 -5.69 -4.16 -3.31
C LEU A 95 -7.02 -4.82 -2.94
N GLN A 96 -8.11 -4.06 -2.83
CA GLN A 96 -9.45 -4.59 -2.57
C GLN A 96 -9.93 -5.50 -3.71
N ASP A 97 -9.66 -5.13 -4.97
CA ASP A 97 -9.97 -5.96 -6.14
C ASP A 97 -9.19 -7.29 -6.11
N ILE A 98 -7.93 -7.28 -5.68
CA ILE A 98 -7.15 -8.51 -5.47
C ILE A 98 -7.81 -9.35 -4.38
N GLN A 99 -8.20 -8.75 -3.25
CA GLN A 99 -8.88 -9.48 -2.17
C GLN A 99 -10.20 -10.12 -2.61
N GLU A 100 -11.01 -9.45 -3.43
CA GLU A 100 -12.27 -10.01 -3.92
C GLU A 100 -12.05 -11.33 -4.68
N ASN A 101 -10.95 -11.42 -5.43
CA ASN A 101 -10.64 -12.59 -6.25
C ASN A 101 -9.73 -13.62 -5.55
N TYR A 102 -8.92 -13.18 -4.59
CA TYR A 102 -7.82 -13.95 -3.98
C TYR A 102 -7.78 -13.83 -2.45
N GLY A 103 -8.93 -13.63 -1.79
CA GLY A 103 -9.02 -13.40 -0.35
C GLY A 103 -8.51 -14.54 0.55
N GLU A 104 -8.19 -15.70 -0.02
CA GLU A 104 -7.47 -16.76 0.70
C GLU A 104 -5.98 -16.42 0.94
N PHE A 105 -5.43 -15.48 0.15
CA PHE A 105 -4.03 -15.09 0.17
C PHE A 105 -3.80 -13.65 0.66
N VAL A 106 -4.78 -12.76 0.56
CA VAL A 106 -4.66 -11.35 0.96
C VAL A 106 -5.86 -10.88 1.78
N GLU A 107 -5.57 -10.11 2.82
CA GLU A 107 -6.56 -9.39 3.61
C GLU A 107 -6.28 -7.88 3.54
N VAL A 108 -7.32 -7.10 3.26
CA VAL A 108 -7.29 -5.64 3.16
C VAL A 108 -8.24 -5.06 4.19
N SER A 109 -7.73 -4.26 5.12
CA SER A 109 -8.52 -3.71 6.21
C SER A 109 -8.20 -2.25 6.52
N HIS A 110 -9.24 -1.51 6.90
CA HIS A 110 -9.11 -0.18 7.49
C HIS A 110 -8.86 -0.34 9.00
N ILE A 111 -7.83 0.33 9.53
CA ILE A 111 -7.52 0.36 10.95
C ILE A 111 -7.69 1.77 11.54
N ASP A 112 -8.09 1.83 12.81
CA ASP A 112 -8.41 3.07 13.54
C ASP A 112 -7.20 3.81 14.14
#